data_AF-A0A0P8BCC2-F1
#
_entry.id   AF-A0A0P8BCC2-F1
#
_cell.length_a   1.000
_cell.length_b   1.000
_cell.length_c   1.000
_cell.angle_alpha   90.00
_cell.angle_beta   90.00
_cell.angle_gamma   90.00
#
_symmetry.space_group_name_H-M   'P 1'
#
loop_
_entity.id
_entity.type
_entity.pdbx_description
1 polymer ?
#
loop_
_entity_poly.entity_id
_entity_poly.type
_entity_poly.pdbx_seq_one_letter_code
_entity_poly.pdbx_strand_id
1 'polypeptide(L)' 'MSDLDRLQEDVISLPKEAQQTIIDLVSFLKQQQQQPNQDKLPQPIIFDNQPVVGMWSDRTDMTNSGAWVRQTRTQQWQR' A
#
# COMPACT_ATOMS: atom_id res chain seq x y z
N MET A 1 1.86 -36.11 -17.85
CA MET A 1 1.00 -35.03 -18.37
C MET A 1 0.92 -33.99 -17.29
N SER A 2 1.35 -32.78 -17.61
CA SER A 2 1.37 -31.66 -16.67
C SER A 2 -0.07 -31.20 -16.45
N ASP A 3 -0.42 -30.68 -15.27
CA ASP A 3 -1.79 -30.18 -15.02
C ASP A 3 -2.18 -29.06 -16.00
N LEU A 4 -1.18 -28.34 -16.53
CA LEU A 4 -1.37 -27.33 -17.57
C LEU A 4 -1.82 -27.90 -18.93
N ASP A 5 -1.35 -29.10 -19.27
CA ASP A 5 -1.71 -29.77 -20.53
C ASP A 5 -3.19 -30.18 -20.50
N ARG A 6 -3.65 -30.67 -19.34
CA ARG A 6 -5.07 -31.01 -19.11
C ARG A 6 -5.97 -29.78 -19.11
N LEU A 7 -5.52 -28.70 -18.47
CA LEU A 7 -6.23 -27.42 -18.47
C LEU A 7 -6.43 -26.91 -19.91
N GLN A 8 -5.43 -27.05 -20.78
CA GLN A 8 -5.54 -26.62 -22.17
C GLN A 8 -6.64 -27.39 -22.93
N GLU A 9 -6.70 -28.72 -22.75
CA GLU A 9 -7.75 -29.55 -23.35
C GLU A 9 -9.14 -29.16 -22.82
N ASP A 10 -9.27 -28.96 -21.51
CA ASP A 10 -10.52 -28.53 -20.87
C ASP A 10 -10.96 -27.14 -21.39
N VAL A 11 -10.04 -26.18 -21.52
CA VAL A 11 -10.34 -24.83 -22.05
C VAL A 11 -10.82 -24.89 -23.49
N ILE A 12 -10.21 -25.72 -24.34
CA ILE A 12 -10.61 -25.88 -25.74
C ILE A 12 -11.99 -26.54 -25.85
N SER A 13 -12.32 -27.44 -24.92
CA SER A 13 -13.62 -28.12 -24.88
C SER A 13 -14.79 -27.21 -24.47
N LEU A 14 -14.50 -26.06 -23.86
CA LEU A 14 -15.50 -25.13 -23.37
C LEU A 14 -16.14 -24.29 -24.49
N PRO A 15 -17.38 -23.80 -24.29
CA PRO A 15 -18.00 -22.82 -25.18
C PRO A 15 -17.18 -21.52 -25.28
N LYS A 16 -17.28 -20.82 -26.41
CA LYS A 16 -16.51 -19.58 -26.67
C LYS A 16 -16.65 -18.51 -25.59
N GLU A 17 -17.83 -18.40 -24.98
CA GLU A 17 -18.13 -17.44 -23.90
C GLU A 17 -17.31 -17.76 -22.63
N ALA A 18 -17.17 -19.04 -22.29
CA ALA A 18 -16.36 -19.49 -21.16
C ALA A 18 -14.86 -19.35 -21.46
N GLN A 19 -14.43 -19.57 -22.71
CA GLN A 19 -13.04 -19.31 -23.12
C GLN A 19 -12.67 -17.84 -22.95
N GLN A 20 -13.57 -16.92 -23.32
CA GLN A 20 -13.34 -15.48 -23.16
C GLN A 20 -13.17 -15.11 -21.68
N THR A 21 -14.02 -15.66 -20.81
CA THR A 21 -13.90 -15.46 -19.35
C THR A 21 -12.54 -15.87 -18.81
N ILE A 22 -11.98 -16.99 -19.31
CA ILE A 22 -10.66 -17.48 -18.89
C ILE A 22 -9.54 -16.54 -19.38
N ILE A 23 -9.64 -16.06 -20.62
CA ILE A 23 -8.69 -15.08 -21.17
C ILE A 23 -8.69 -13.79 -20.34
N ASP A 24 -9.88 -13.31 -19.96
CA ASP A 24 -10.04 -12.09 -19.16
C ASP A 24 -9.46 -12.29 -17.76
N LEU A 25 -9.70 -13.46 -17.13
CA LEU A 25 -9.14 -13.81 -15.83
C LEU A 25 -7.60 -13.85 -15.86
N VAL A 26 -7.01 -14.49 -16.87
CA VAL A 26 -5.55 -14.56 -17.04
C VAL A 26 -4.97 -13.16 -17.23
N SER A 27 -5.67 -12.31 -17.99
CA SER A 27 -5.25 -10.91 -18.22
C SER A 27 -5.27 -10.11 -16.92
N PHE A 28 -6.32 -10.27 -16.10
CA PHE A 28 -6.41 -9.68 -14.77
C PHE A 28 -5.27 -10.13 -13.84
N LEU A 29 -4.99 -11.43 -13.80
CA LEU A 29 -3.90 -11.98 -12.97
C LEU A 29 -2.54 -11.44 -13.40
N LYS A 30 -2.27 -11.37 -14.70
CA LYS A 30 -1.02 -10.77 -15.22
C LYS A 30 -0.88 -9.31 -14.80
N GLN A 31 -1.96 -8.53 -14.87
CA GLN A 31 -1.95 -7.13 -14.44
C GLN A 31 -1.70 -6.99 -12.94
N GLN A 32 -2.30 -7.85 -12.12
CA GLN A 32 -2.08 -7.85 -10.68
C GLN A 32 -0.62 -8.18 -10.31
N GLN A 33 -0.01 -9.16 -10.99
CA GLN A 33 1.39 -9.54 -10.76
C GLN A 33 2.39 -8.49 -11.29
N GLN A 34 1.99 -7.64 -12.24
CA GLN A 34 2.79 -6.53 -12.74
C GLN A 34 2.72 -5.28 -11.86
N GLN A 35 1.77 -5.19 -10.93
CA GLN A 35 1.82 -4.14 -9.92
C GLN A 35 3.05 -4.38 -9.04
N PRO A 36 3.96 -3.38 -8.91
CA PRO A 36 5.11 -3.53 -8.04
C PRO A 36 4.62 -3.87 -6.64
N ASN A 37 5.01 -5.04 -6.13
CA ASN A 37 4.70 -5.58 -4.81
C ASN A 37 4.31 -4.46 -3.84
N GLN A 38 3.01 -4.39 -3.51
CA GLN A 38 2.52 -3.56 -2.41
C GLN A 38 3.11 -4.01 -1.05
N ASP A 39 3.83 -5.14 -1.03
CA ASP A 39 4.65 -5.61 0.09
C ASP A 39 5.93 -4.80 0.35
N LYS A 40 6.19 -3.73 -0.42
CA LYS A 40 7.13 -2.72 0.05
C LYS A 40 6.49 -2.01 1.23
N LEU A 41 6.83 -2.46 2.44
CA LEU A 41 6.63 -1.72 3.68
C LEU A 41 6.88 -0.24 3.40
N PRO A 42 5.93 0.66 3.72
CA PRO A 42 6.13 2.08 3.51
C PRO A 42 7.45 2.45 4.16
N GLN A 43 8.34 3.07 3.39
CA GLN A 43 9.62 3.52 3.93
C GLN A 43 9.31 4.44 5.11
N PRO A 44 9.93 4.22 6.28
CA PRO A 44 9.69 5.06 7.43
C PRO A 44 9.99 6.51 7.04
N ILE A 45 8.99 7.38 7.22
CA ILE A 45 9.16 8.81 6.99
C ILE A 45 10.12 9.31 8.07
N ILE A 46 11.30 9.76 7.63
CA ILE A 46 12.31 10.36 8.50
C ILE A 46 11.88 11.80 8.77
N PHE A 47 11.31 12.04 9.95
CA PHE A 47 10.90 13.38 10.39
C PHE A 47 12.07 14.19 10.98
N ASP A 48 13.25 13.59 11.13
CA ASP A 48 14.42 14.27 11.67
C ASP A 48 14.84 15.43 10.75
N ASN A 49 15.08 16.60 11.36
CA ASN A 49 15.48 17.85 10.71
C ASN A 49 14.49 18.43 9.68
N GLN A 50 13.21 18.00 9.71
CA GLN A 50 12.18 18.62 8.87
C GLN A 50 11.68 19.94 9.52
N PRO A 51 11.66 21.06 8.78
CA PRO A 51 11.10 22.31 9.30
C PRO A 51 9.59 22.17 9.50
N VAL A 52 9.07 22.86 10.52
CA VAL A 52 7.63 22.93 10.74
C VAL A 52 7.01 23.80 9.63
N VAL A 53 6.02 23.26 8.91
CA VAL A 53 5.40 23.90 7.75
C VAL A 53 4.10 24.62 8.14
N GLY A 54 3.89 25.81 7.58
CA GLY A 54 2.60 26.52 7.64
C GLY A 54 2.40 27.29 8.95
N MET A 55 1.20 27.22 9.51
CA MET A 55 0.72 28.05 10.64
C MET A 55 1.53 27.94 11.95
N TRP A 56 2.50 27.03 12.00
CA TRP A 56 3.26 26.68 13.19
C TRP A 56 4.75 27.05 13.06
N SER A 57 5.15 27.68 11.94
CA SER A 57 6.53 28.17 11.73
C SER A 57 6.95 29.20 12.77
N ASP A 58 6.01 30.05 13.19
CA ASP A 58 6.29 31.22 14.03
C ASP A 58 6.21 30.88 15.52
N ARG A 59 5.92 29.61 15.84
CA ARG A 59 5.78 29.11 17.21
C ARG A 59 7.10 28.61 17.76
N THR A 60 7.75 29.46 18.56
CA THR A 60 9.01 29.16 19.25
C THR A 60 8.88 28.05 20.29
N ASP A 61 7.69 27.81 20.83
CA ASP A 61 7.42 26.71 21.75
C ASP A 61 7.38 25.34 21.07
N MET A 62 7.33 25.30 19.74
CA MET A 62 7.27 24.08 18.93
C MET A 62 8.53 23.82 18.10
N THR A 63 9.62 24.53 18.39
CA THR A 63 10.95 24.24 17.84
C THR A 63 11.38 22.79 18.11
N ASN A 64 10.98 22.22 19.25
CA ASN A 64 11.06 20.78 19.51
C ASN A 64 9.64 20.20 19.64
N SER A 65 9.05 19.84 18.49
CA SER A 65 7.70 19.29 18.41
C SER A 65 7.52 18.03 19.25
N GLY A 66 8.53 17.16 19.31
CA GLY A 66 8.52 15.95 20.12
C GLY A 66 8.43 16.24 21.62
N ALA A 67 9.19 17.22 22.11
CA ALA A 67 9.12 17.65 23.50
C ALA A 67 7.77 18.33 23.82
N TRP A 68 7.28 19.19 22.92
CA TRP A 68 6.00 19.87 23.07
C TRP A 68 4.84 18.88 23.22
N VAL A 69 4.72 17.88 22.33
CA VAL A 69 3.65 16.86 22.41
C VAL A 69 3.71 16.08 23.72
N ARG A 70 4.91 15.67 24.15
CA ARG A 70 5.09 14.92 25.41
C ARG A 70 4.63 15.74 26.61
N GLN A 71 5.04 17.01 26.68
CA GLN A 71 4.65 17.92 27.75
C GLN A 71 3.13 18.14 27.78
N THR A 72 2.51 18.42 26.62
CA THR A 72 1.05 18.60 26.53
C THR A 72 0.31 17.34 26.98
N ARG A 73 0.79 16.15 26.59
CA ARG A 73 0.17 14.88 26.99
C ARG A 73 0.23 14.67 28.50
N THR A 74 1.38 14.96 29.13
CA THR A 74 1.51 14.90 30.59
C THR A 74 0.58 15.90 31.28
N GLN A 75 0.49 17.13 30.77
CA GLN A 75 -0.27 18.20 31.45
C GLN A 75 -1.78 18.09 31.25
N GLN A 76 -2.23 17.62 30.09
CA GLN A 76 -3.65 17.73 29.70
C GLN A 76 -4.37 16.38 29.68
N TRP A 77 -3.66 15.26 29.50
CA TRP A 77 -4.27 13.94 29.29
C TRP A 77 -4.03 12.96 30.44
N GLN A 78 -3.24 13.31 31.46
CA GLN A 78 -3.07 12.52 32.69
C GLN A 78 -3.98 13.01 33.85
N ARG A 79 -5.14 13.59 33.52
CA ARG A 79 -6.17 13.87 34.54
C ARG A 79 -6.93 12.61 34.94
#